data_AF-A0A9E1SWC8-F1
#
_entry.id   AF-A0A9E1SWC8-F1
#
_cell.length_a   1.000
_cell.length_b   1.000
_cell.length_c   1.000
_cell.angle_alpha   90.00
_cell.angle_beta   90.00
_cell.angle_gamma   90.00
#
_symmetry.space_group_name_H-M   'P 1'
#
loop_
_entity.id
_entity.type
_entity.pdbx_description
1 polymer ?
#
loop_
_entity_poly.entity_id
_entity_poly.type
_entity_poly.pdbx_seq_one_letter_code
_entity_poly.pdbx_strand_id
1 'polypeptide(L)' 'RTSVDHGTALDLAGTGNISLGSFNAALSYFKTLTNNASPA' A
#
# COMPACT_ATOMS: atom_id res chain seq x y z
N ARG A 1 6.23 -1.47 9.38
CA ARG A 1 6.08 -2.18 8.07
C ARG A 1 4.59 -2.32 7.79
N THR A 2 4.15 -2.00 6.58
CA THR A 2 2.78 -2.25 6.10
C THR A 2 2.86 -2.98 4.75
N SER A 3 1.75 -3.57 4.29
CA SER A 3 1.69 -4.31 3.02
C SER A 3 0.30 -4.21 2.40
N VAL A 4 0.20 -4.55 1.12
CA VAL A 4 -1.09 -4.72 0.42
C VAL A 4 -1.77 -6.03 0.84
N ASP A 5 -3.07 -6.11 0.53
CA ASP A 5 -3.97 -7.23 0.85
C ASP A 5 -4.16 -8.21 -0.34
N HIS A 6 -3.63 -7.89 -1.52
CA HIS A 6 -3.72 -8.76 -2.70
C HIS A 6 -2.37 -9.40 -3.06
N GLY A 7 -2.45 -10.45 -3.89
CA GLY A 7 -1.29 -11.11 -4.48
C GLY A 7 -0.65 -10.30 -5.61
N THR A 8 0.19 -10.96 -6.41
CA THR A 8 1.02 -10.32 -7.45
C THR A 8 0.24 -9.82 -8.67
N ALA A 9 -0.96 -10.36 -8.94
CA ALA A 9 -1.79 -10.02 -10.09
C ALA A 9 -1.02 -10.04 -11.43
N LEU A 10 -0.29 -11.14 -11.70
CA LEU A 10 0.57 -11.28 -12.90
C LEU A 10 -0.20 -11.12 -14.21
N ASP A 11 -1.46 -11.57 -14.23
CA ASP A 11 -2.39 -11.42 -15.35
C ASP A 11 -2.74 -9.95 -15.68
N LEU A 12 -2.56 -9.03 -14.71
CA LEU A 12 -2.79 -7.60 -14.89
C LEU A 12 -1.49 -6.80 -15.11
N ALA A 13 -0.32 -7.44 -15.03
CA ALA A 13 0.96 -6.78 -15.16
C ALA A 13 1.11 -6.12 -16.55
N GLY A 14 1.41 -4.82 -16.57
CA GLY A 14 1.58 -4.06 -17.82
C GLY A 14 0.29 -3.66 -18.53
N THR A 15 -0.88 -4.06 -18.02
CA THR A 15 -2.19 -3.72 -18.63
C THR A 15 -2.69 -2.31 -18.30
N GLY A 16 -2.16 -1.71 -17.22
CA GLY A 16 -2.71 -0.48 -16.63
C GLY A 16 -4.04 -0.67 -15.87
N ASN A 17 -4.60 -1.88 -15.88
CA ASN A 17 -5.88 -2.19 -15.26
C ASN A 17 -5.67 -2.80 -13.85
N ILE A 18 -5.13 -2.01 -12.92
CA ILE A 18 -4.89 -2.44 -11.54
C ILE A 18 -5.43 -1.42 -10.53
N SER A 19 -5.96 -1.90 -9.41
CA SER A 19 -6.44 -1.02 -8.33
C SER A 19 -5.31 -0.60 -7.39
N LEU A 20 -5.17 0.70 -7.16
CA LEU A 20 -4.16 1.26 -6.24
C LEU A 20 -4.69 1.43 -4.80
N GLY A 21 -5.94 1.07 -4.52
CA GLY A 21 -6.60 1.32 -3.23
C GLY A 21 -5.85 0.72 -2.05
N SER A 22 -5.50 -0.58 -2.13
CA SER A 22 -4.79 -1.29 -1.07
C SER A 22 -3.38 -0.74 -0.84
N PHE A 23 -2.68 -0.37 -1.92
CA PHE A 23 -1.36 0.26 -1.86
C PHE A 23 -1.42 1.63 -1.15
N ASN A 24 -2.36 2.48 -1.55
CA ASN A 24 -2.54 3.80 -0.94
C ASN A 24 -2.90 3.70 0.54
N ALA A 25 -3.76 2.74 0.91
CA ALA A 25 -4.10 2.47 2.30
C ALA A 25 -2.87 2.02 3.11
N ALA A 26 -2.09 1.06 2.60
CA ALA A 26 -0.86 0.59 3.23
C ALA A 26 0.16 1.73 3.44
N LEU A 27 0.32 2.63 2.46
CA LEU A 27 1.18 3.79 2.56
C LEU A 27 0.66 4.80 3.59
N SER A 28 -0.65 5.03 3.63
CA SER A 28 -1.28 5.90 4.62
C SER A 28 -1.03 5.40 6.05
N TYR A 29 -1.27 4.10 6.29
CA TYR A 29 -0.99 3.49 7.58
C TYR A 29 0.49 3.55 7.95
N PHE A 30 1.40 3.38 7.00
CA PHE A 30 2.82 3.53 7.27
C PHE A 30 3.16 4.92 7.81
N LYS A 31 2.63 5.98 7.18
CA LYS A 31 2.83 7.36 7.62
C LYS A 31 2.24 7.59 9.01
N THR A 32 1.00 7.15 9.24
CA THR A 32 0.34 7.26 10.55
C THR A 32 1.14 6.57 11.65
N LEU A 33 1.56 5.33 11.43
CA LEU A 33 2.34 4.57 12.42
C LEU A 33 3.72 5.20 12.67
N THR A 34 4.37 5.71 11.62
CA THR A 34 5.67 6.40 11.75
C THR A 34 5.53 7.68 12.59
N ASN A 35 4.53 8.51 12.28
CA ASN A 35 4.27 9.74 13.03
C ASN A 35 3.93 9.47 14.50
N ASN A 36 3.18 8.39 14.78
CA ASN A 36 2.86 8.00 16.16
C ASN A 36 4.05 7.41 16.90
N ALA A 37 4.97 6.73 16.19
CA ALA A 37 6.15 6.13 16.80
C ALA A 37 7.25 7.16 17.13
N SER A 38 7.30 8.26 16.37
CA SER A 38 8.24 9.35 16.59
C SER A 38 7.51 10.69 16.42
N PRO A 39 6.75 11.13 17.44
CA PRO A 39 6.20 12.47 17.43
C PRO A 39 7.35 13.48 17.37
N ALA A 40 7.28 14.39 16.39
CA ALA A 40 8.24 15.48 16.22
C ALA A 40 8.19 16.44 17.41
#